data_AF-A0A3D8IY31-F1
#
_entry.id   AF-A0A3D8IY31-F1
#
_cell.length_a   1.000
_cell.length_b   1.000
_cell.length_c   1.000
_cell.angle_alpha   90.00
_cell.angle_beta   90.00
_cell.angle_gamma   90.00
#
_symmetry.space_group_name_H-M   'P 1'
#
loop_
_entity.id
_entity.type
_entity.pdbx_description
1 polymer ?
#
loop_
_entity_poly.entity_id
_entity_poly.type
_entity_poly.pdbx_seq_one_letter_code
_entity_poly.pdbx_strand_id
1 'polypeptide(L)'
;MKKIILSCLLLGSFLGADDRWNSYLFSDDYTTVRKGISLGADMNVRWRGMTPLYNACRSGWGDVVELMIRRGADVDAESYGETPLLKVSGKKVNDVRLARILINNGADVDAQDAQGNTPLYHAILNKNSAMIKLLLDNGADMYIKNKRGDTAARYILSKKVMPLVSLDNQDLTITAQSFLLGKSAVSIGIVNKTKQFMKVTQIALYFNGELVGEMQVNKSIPPNGKVPNIGTIKLPTSVYQSFKIENNGRSVVAYGMAIEYSLDNSSKSFDNQKQVELNLW
;
A
#
# COMPACT_ATOMS: atom_id res chain seq x y z
N MET A 1 -32.98 -76.59 12.53
CA MET A 1 -31.97 -76.79 11.48
C MET A 1 -31.53 -75.42 10.95
N LYS A 2 -30.24 -75.09 11.13
CA LYS A 2 -29.60 -73.87 10.62
C LYS A 2 -29.48 -73.95 9.09
N LYS A 3 -29.76 -72.86 8.38
CA LYS A 3 -29.12 -72.58 7.09
C LYS A 3 -28.64 -71.12 7.09
N ILE A 4 -27.32 -71.01 7.01
CA ILE A 4 -26.50 -69.81 6.82
C ILE A 4 -26.26 -69.71 5.32
N ILE A 5 -26.58 -68.58 4.68
CA ILE A 5 -25.93 -68.05 3.45
C ILE A 5 -26.10 -66.53 3.50
N LEU A 6 -25.10 -65.78 3.99
CA LEU A 6 -23.96 -65.17 3.29
C LEU A 6 -24.31 -63.87 2.53
N SER A 7 -23.56 -62.84 2.95
CA SER A 7 -23.50 -61.43 2.62
C SER A 7 -23.37 -61.04 1.14
N CYS A 8 -23.97 -59.90 0.78
CA CYS A 8 -23.34 -58.91 -0.08
C CYS A 8 -23.63 -57.51 0.47
N LEU A 9 -22.70 -57.02 1.30
CA LEU A 9 -22.55 -55.60 1.62
C LEU A 9 -22.23 -54.85 0.32
N LEU A 10 -23.20 -54.10 -0.21
CA LEU A 10 -22.91 -52.99 -1.10
C LEU A 10 -22.35 -51.84 -0.26
N LEU A 11 -21.10 -51.98 0.15
CA LEU A 11 -20.25 -50.84 0.48
C LEU A 11 -19.94 -50.14 -0.85
N GLY A 12 -20.83 -49.24 -1.25
CA GLY A 12 -20.51 -48.20 -2.23
C GLY A 12 -19.37 -47.38 -1.65
N SER A 13 -18.14 -47.71 -2.05
CA SER A 13 -16.97 -46.90 -1.79
C SER A 13 -17.24 -45.50 -2.30
N PHE A 14 -17.24 -44.52 -1.39
CA PHE A 14 -17.11 -43.12 -1.71
C PHE A 14 -15.95 -42.95 -2.71
N LEU A 15 -16.23 -42.35 -3.86
CA LEU A 15 -15.25 -41.95 -4.87
C LEU A 15 -14.28 -40.92 -4.25
N GLY A 16 -13.24 -41.39 -3.58
CA GLY A 16 -12.05 -40.59 -3.32
C GLY A 16 -11.28 -40.44 -4.62
N ALA A 17 -10.84 -39.21 -4.95
CA ALA A 17 -9.97 -38.97 -6.09
C ALA A 17 -8.77 -39.93 -6.07
N ASP A 18 -8.46 -40.56 -7.22
CA ASP A 18 -7.30 -41.46 -7.38
C ASP A 18 -6.03 -40.63 -7.16
N ASP A 19 -5.42 -40.77 -5.98
CA ASP A 19 -4.25 -39.99 -5.53
C ASP A 19 -2.99 -40.24 -6.38
N ARG A 20 -3.02 -41.28 -7.20
CA ARG A 20 -1.98 -41.74 -8.13
C ARG A 20 -1.41 -40.64 -9.03
N TRP A 21 -2.22 -39.65 -9.39
CA TRP A 21 -1.83 -38.58 -10.31
C TRP A 21 -1.53 -37.24 -9.63
N ASN A 22 -1.70 -37.14 -8.31
CA ASN A 22 -1.50 -35.89 -7.58
C ASN A 22 -0.06 -35.36 -7.69
N SER A 23 0.93 -36.26 -7.74
CA SER A 23 2.33 -35.89 -7.92
C SER A 23 2.59 -35.14 -9.24
N TYR A 24 1.80 -35.41 -10.28
CA TYR A 24 1.96 -34.77 -11.59
C TYR A 24 1.68 -33.28 -11.52
N LEU A 25 0.78 -32.85 -10.61
CA LEU A 25 0.39 -31.45 -10.43
C LEU A 25 1.52 -30.57 -9.87
N PHE A 26 2.55 -31.18 -9.28
CA PHE A 26 3.72 -30.50 -8.73
C PHE A 26 4.96 -30.61 -9.63
N SER A 27 4.81 -31.16 -10.84
CA SER A 27 5.89 -31.21 -11.83
C SER A 27 6.26 -29.81 -12.32
N ASP A 28 7.54 -29.61 -12.65
CA ASP A 28 8.01 -28.41 -13.34
C ASP A 28 7.75 -28.49 -14.87
N ASP A 29 7.23 -29.61 -15.36
CA ASP A 29 6.82 -29.79 -16.76
C ASP A 29 5.32 -29.50 -16.96
N TYR A 30 5.04 -28.51 -17.80
CA TYR A 30 3.70 -28.05 -18.15
C TYR A 30 2.81 -29.20 -18.68
N THR A 31 3.36 -30.07 -19.52
CA THR A 31 2.58 -31.15 -20.14
C THR A 31 2.17 -32.21 -19.11
N THR A 32 3.06 -32.51 -18.17
CA THR A 32 2.82 -33.43 -17.06
C THR A 32 1.73 -32.91 -16.14
N VAL A 33 1.76 -31.61 -15.80
CA VAL A 33 0.69 -31.00 -14.99
C VAL A 33 -0.65 -31.09 -15.69
N ARG A 34 -0.75 -30.74 -17.00
CA ARG A 34 -2.01 -30.89 -17.75
C ARG A 34 -2.47 -32.34 -17.83
N LYS A 35 -1.55 -33.29 -17.99
CA LYS A 35 -1.87 -34.72 -17.94
C LYS A 35 -2.47 -35.11 -16.59
N GLY A 36 -1.88 -34.67 -15.48
CA GLY A 36 -2.43 -34.89 -14.13
C GLY A 36 -3.85 -34.35 -13.97
N ILE A 37 -4.10 -33.12 -14.43
CA ILE A 37 -5.46 -32.52 -14.43
C ILE A 37 -6.43 -33.34 -15.30
N SER A 38 -5.99 -33.85 -16.45
CA SER A 38 -6.84 -34.64 -17.34
C SER A 38 -7.19 -36.02 -16.77
N LEU A 39 -6.30 -36.59 -15.94
CA LEU A 39 -6.47 -37.89 -15.29
C LEU A 39 -7.26 -37.81 -13.98
N GLY A 40 -7.79 -36.64 -13.61
CA GLY A 40 -8.64 -36.47 -12.44
C GLY A 40 -7.89 -36.38 -11.12
N ALA A 41 -6.64 -35.91 -11.14
CA ALA A 41 -5.92 -35.57 -9.91
C ALA A 41 -6.72 -34.56 -9.06
N ASP A 42 -6.55 -34.61 -7.74
CA ASP A 42 -7.21 -33.69 -6.80
C ASP A 42 -6.56 -32.30 -6.89
N MET A 43 -7.32 -31.28 -7.26
CA MET A 43 -6.84 -29.90 -7.40
C MET A 43 -6.42 -29.26 -6.06
N ASN A 44 -6.89 -29.81 -4.96
CA ASN A 44 -6.63 -29.31 -3.60
C ASN A 44 -5.66 -30.19 -2.81
N VAL A 45 -5.05 -31.19 -3.46
CA VAL A 45 -4.01 -32.00 -2.82
C VAL A 45 -2.89 -31.11 -2.28
N ARG A 46 -2.32 -31.50 -1.13
CA ARG A 46 -1.18 -30.80 -0.54
C ARG A 46 0.08 -31.64 -0.62
N TRP A 47 1.17 -31.03 -1.09
CA TRP A 47 2.49 -31.65 -1.09
C TRP A 47 3.50 -30.72 -0.44
N ARG A 48 4.11 -31.14 0.69
CA ARG A 48 5.08 -30.33 1.46
C ARG A 48 4.60 -28.90 1.74
N GLY A 49 3.30 -28.76 2.05
CA GLY A 49 2.67 -27.47 2.35
C GLY A 49 2.34 -26.60 1.14
N MET A 50 2.45 -27.13 -0.08
CA MET A 50 2.13 -26.46 -1.34
C MET A 50 0.85 -27.01 -1.98
N THR A 51 0.09 -26.17 -2.68
CA THR A 51 -1.06 -26.54 -3.53
C THR A 51 -0.68 -26.52 -5.02
N PRO A 52 -1.36 -27.31 -5.88
CA PRO A 52 -1.19 -27.28 -7.33
C PRO A 52 -1.32 -25.88 -7.92
N LEU A 53 -2.35 -25.15 -7.49
CA LEU A 53 -2.63 -23.81 -7.98
C LEU A 53 -1.47 -22.84 -7.67
N TYR A 54 -0.93 -22.89 -6.46
CA TYR A 54 0.24 -22.09 -6.09
C TYR A 54 1.46 -22.42 -6.96
N ASN A 55 1.71 -23.70 -7.27
CA ASN A 55 2.79 -24.10 -8.16
C ASN A 55 2.60 -23.57 -9.58
N ALA A 56 1.40 -23.68 -10.15
CA ALA A 56 1.07 -23.15 -11.47
C ALA A 56 1.23 -21.61 -11.53
N CYS A 57 0.81 -20.90 -10.48
CA CYS A 57 1.04 -19.46 -10.33
C CYS A 57 2.54 -19.12 -10.27
N ARG A 58 3.34 -19.89 -9.53
CA ARG A 58 4.80 -19.74 -9.46
C ARG A 58 5.46 -19.93 -10.82
N SER A 59 4.94 -20.84 -11.64
CA SER A 59 5.46 -21.15 -12.98
C SER A 59 4.95 -20.22 -14.10
N GLY A 60 3.98 -19.34 -13.82
CA GLY A 60 3.48 -18.39 -14.83
C GLY A 60 2.44 -18.96 -15.81
N TRP A 61 1.93 -20.17 -15.57
CA TRP A 61 1.08 -20.91 -16.51
C TRP A 61 -0.39 -20.50 -16.40
N GLY A 62 -0.74 -19.33 -16.94
CA GLY A 62 -2.08 -18.76 -16.77
C GLY A 62 -3.24 -19.60 -17.26
N ASP A 63 -3.07 -20.35 -18.34
CA ASP A 63 -4.08 -21.29 -18.85
C ASP A 63 -4.25 -22.52 -17.94
N VAL A 64 -3.17 -22.97 -17.28
CA VAL A 64 -3.22 -24.05 -16.28
C VAL A 64 -3.88 -23.55 -15.00
N VAL A 65 -3.57 -22.33 -14.56
CA VAL A 65 -4.22 -21.68 -13.41
C VAL A 65 -5.73 -21.60 -13.63
N GLU A 66 -6.16 -21.09 -14.79
CA GLU A 66 -7.58 -21.01 -15.13
C GLU A 66 -8.23 -22.40 -15.18
N LEU A 67 -7.55 -23.37 -15.78
CA LEU A 67 -8.04 -24.75 -15.84
C LEU A 67 -8.19 -25.38 -14.44
N MET A 68 -7.21 -25.20 -13.55
CA MET A 68 -7.26 -25.72 -12.17
C MET A 68 -8.42 -25.11 -11.39
N ILE A 69 -8.64 -23.79 -11.49
CA ILE A 69 -9.76 -23.10 -10.84
C ILE A 69 -11.10 -23.64 -11.36
N ARG A 70 -11.25 -23.80 -12.68
CA ARG A 70 -12.46 -24.41 -13.29
C ARG A 70 -12.70 -25.86 -12.84
N ARG A 71 -11.67 -26.54 -12.35
CA ARG A 71 -11.73 -27.90 -11.80
C ARG A 71 -11.87 -27.93 -10.27
N GLY A 72 -12.13 -26.78 -9.65
CA GLY A 72 -12.42 -26.68 -8.21
C GLY A 72 -11.18 -26.50 -7.33
N ALA A 73 -10.07 -26.02 -7.88
CA ALA A 73 -8.97 -25.54 -7.04
C ALA A 73 -9.46 -24.36 -6.18
N ASP A 74 -9.20 -24.43 -4.88
CA ASP A 74 -9.43 -23.33 -3.95
C ASP A 74 -8.45 -22.19 -4.27
N VAL A 75 -9.02 -21.04 -4.65
CA VAL A 75 -8.28 -19.87 -5.14
C VAL A 75 -7.43 -19.20 -4.05
N ASP A 76 -7.80 -19.38 -2.79
CA ASP A 76 -7.13 -18.78 -1.63
C ASP A 76 -6.36 -19.81 -0.79
N ALA A 77 -6.29 -21.07 -1.24
CA ALA A 77 -5.57 -22.11 -0.52
C ALA A 77 -4.09 -21.75 -0.32
N GLU A 78 -3.72 -21.52 0.94
CA GLU A 78 -2.38 -21.05 1.29
C GLU A 78 -1.30 -22.10 1.01
N SER A 79 -0.14 -21.62 0.57
CA SER A 79 1.11 -22.37 0.50
C SER A 79 2.24 -21.55 1.12
N TYR A 80 2.92 -22.12 2.12
CA TYR A 80 3.97 -21.42 2.89
C TYR A 80 3.53 -20.08 3.51
N GLY A 81 2.25 -19.94 3.87
CA GLY A 81 1.68 -18.71 4.43
C GLY A 81 1.45 -17.60 3.39
N GLU A 82 1.33 -17.96 2.11
CA GLU A 82 0.95 -17.07 1.02
C GLU A 82 -0.22 -17.68 0.24
N THR A 83 -1.23 -16.88 -0.10
CA THR A 83 -2.24 -17.24 -1.10
C THR A 83 -1.64 -17.17 -2.51
N PRO A 84 -2.27 -17.80 -3.52
CA PRO A 84 -1.89 -17.61 -4.92
C PRO A 84 -1.82 -16.13 -5.35
N LEU A 85 -2.72 -15.27 -4.84
CA LEU A 85 -2.71 -13.83 -5.18
C LEU A 85 -1.47 -13.12 -4.59
N LEU A 86 -1.11 -13.44 -3.35
CA LEU A 86 0.14 -12.98 -2.74
C LEU A 86 1.36 -13.44 -3.56
N LYS A 87 1.35 -14.70 -4.03
CA LYS A 87 2.44 -15.25 -4.83
C LYS A 87 2.67 -14.47 -6.12
N VAL A 88 1.61 -14.22 -6.88
CA VAL A 88 1.71 -13.53 -8.19
C VAL A 88 1.98 -12.03 -8.03
N SER A 89 1.63 -11.45 -6.87
CA SER A 89 1.95 -10.05 -6.52
C SER A 89 3.36 -9.88 -5.98
N GLY A 90 3.98 -10.96 -5.50
CA GLY A 90 5.34 -10.96 -4.98
C GLY A 90 6.40 -10.73 -6.05
N LYS A 91 7.55 -10.20 -5.62
CA LYS A 91 8.66 -9.75 -6.50
C LYS A 91 9.13 -10.76 -7.55
N LYS A 92 9.06 -12.06 -7.23
CA LYS A 92 9.56 -13.13 -8.12
C LYS A 92 8.64 -13.40 -9.32
N VAL A 93 7.33 -13.23 -9.17
CA VAL A 93 6.35 -13.50 -10.23
C VAL A 93 5.84 -12.20 -10.83
N ASN A 94 5.28 -11.30 -10.01
CA ASN A 94 4.82 -9.98 -10.39
C ASN A 94 3.98 -9.93 -11.70
N ASP A 95 3.06 -10.89 -11.87
CA ASP A 95 2.26 -11.07 -13.09
C ASP A 95 0.83 -10.55 -12.91
N VAL A 96 0.54 -9.39 -13.51
CA VAL A 96 -0.77 -8.70 -13.44
C VAL A 96 -1.89 -9.50 -14.11
N ARG A 97 -1.58 -10.29 -15.15
CA ARG A 97 -2.58 -11.12 -15.83
C ARG A 97 -2.99 -12.28 -14.92
N LEU A 98 -2.05 -12.93 -14.24
CA LEU A 98 -2.39 -13.96 -13.26
C LEU A 98 -3.18 -13.42 -12.08
N ALA A 99 -2.79 -12.26 -11.55
CA ALA A 99 -3.56 -11.61 -10.49
C ALA A 99 -5.01 -11.34 -10.94
N ARG A 100 -5.19 -10.87 -12.18
CA ARG A 100 -6.53 -10.66 -12.74
C ARG A 100 -7.34 -11.95 -12.85
N ILE A 101 -6.73 -13.06 -13.26
CA ILE A 101 -7.40 -14.36 -13.30
C ILE A 101 -7.86 -14.76 -11.90
N LEU A 102 -6.99 -14.66 -10.89
CA LEU A 102 -7.31 -15.03 -9.50
C LEU A 102 -8.43 -14.16 -8.92
N ILE A 103 -8.31 -12.83 -9.06
CA ILE A 103 -9.31 -11.87 -8.56
C ILE A 103 -10.68 -12.09 -9.23
N ASN A 104 -10.71 -12.30 -10.55
CA ASN A 104 -11.96 -12.58 -11.27
C ASN A 104 -12.62 -13.90 -10.82
N ASN A 105 -11.88 -14.79 -10.17
CA ASN A 105 -12.39 -16.05 -9.61
C ASN A 105 -12.52 -16.01 -8.08
N GLY A 106 -12.57 -14.81 -7.48
CA GLY A 106 -12.93 -14.62 -6.08
C GLY A 106 -11.78 -14.68 -5.08
N ALA A 107 -10.53 -14.55 -5.52
CA ALA A 107 -9.40 -14.43 -4.61
C ALA A 107 -9.57 -13.24 -3.66
N ASP A 108 -9.27 -13.46 -2.37
CA ASP A 108 -9.23 -12.40 -1.37
C ASP A 108 -8.10 -11.40 -1.69
N VAL A 109 -8.50 -10.19 -2.11
CA VAL A 109 -7.60 -9.09 -2.47
C VAL A 109 -6.78 -8.56 -1.29
N ASP A 110 -7.24 -8.81 -0.07
CA ASP A 110 -6.67 -8.32 1.18
C ASP A 110 -5.99 -9.41 2.02
N ALA A 111 -5.84 -10.61 1.45
CA ALA A 111 -5.13 -11.73 2.07
C ALA A 111 -3.75 -11.29 2.61
N GLN A 112 -3.37 -11.76 3.79
CA GLN A 112 -2.14 -11.36 4.45
C GLN A 112 -1.11 -12.48 4.49
N ASP A 113 0.14 -12.18 4.11
CA ASP A 113 1.25 -13.12 4.27
C ASP A 113 1.64 -13.30 5.75
N ALA A 114 2.62 -14.18 6.02
CA ALA A 114 3.14 -14.41 7.37
C ALA A 114 3.74 -13.15 8.05
N GLN A 115 3.99 -12.06 7.34
CA GLN A 115 4.42 -10.77 7.88
C GLN A 115 3.27 -9.74 7.96
N GLY A 116 2.07 -10.12 7.57
CA GLY A 116 0.89 -9.25 7.52
C GLY A 116 0.84 -8.35 6.30
N ASN A 117 1.67 -8.56 5.27
CA ASN A 117 1.61 -7.74 4.06
C ASN A 117 0.54 -8.28 3.11
N THR A 118 -0.20 -7.37 2.48
CA THR A 118 -1.22 -7.67 1.47
C THR A 118 -0.61 -7.71 0.06
N PRO A 119 -1.32 -8.25 -0.95
CA PRO A 119 -0.95 -8.11 -2.35
C PRO A 119 -0.65 -6.66 -2.75
N LEU A 120 -1.44 -5.71 -2.26
CA LEU A 120 -1.26 -4.29 -2.54
C LEU A 120 0.06 -3.76 -1.98
N TYR A 121 0.42 -4.15 -0.76
CA TYR A 121 1.70 -3.78 -0.16
C TYR A 121 2.89 -4.32 -0.99
N HIS A 122 2.82 -5.55 -1.47
CA HIS A 122 3.84 -6.11 -2.38
C HIS A 122 3.91 -5.37 -3.72
N ALA A 123 2.77 -5.05 -4.33
CA ALA A 123 2.70 -4.29 -5.57
C ALA A 123 3.38 -2.91 -5.46
N ILE A 124 3.21 -2.24 -4.31
CA ILE A 124 3.86 -0.97 -3.97
C ILE A 124 5.37 -1.13 -3.82
N LEU A 125 5.84 -2.15 -3.09
CA LEU A 125 7.28 -2.42 -2.96
C LEU A 125 7.94 -2.69 -4.32
N ASN A 126 7.21 -3.35 -5.22
CA ASN A 126 7.65 -3.68 -6.56
C ASN A 126 7.47 -2.52 -7.56
N LYS A 127 6.84 -1.41 -7.15
CA LYS A 127 6.53 -0.25 -8.01
C LYS A 127 5.73 -0.63 -9.27
N ASN A 128 4.83 -1.60 -9.16
CA ASN A 128 4.01 -2.05 -10.28
C ASN A 128 2.67 -1.30 -10.31
N SER A 129 2.62 -0.15 -10.98
CA SER A 129 1.40 0.69 -11.07
C SER A 129 0.20 -0.07 -11.66
N ALA A 130 0.43 -1.02 -12.58
CA ALA A 130 -0.65 -1.82 -13.16
C ALA A 130 -1.25 -2.82 -12.15
N MET A 131 -0.42 -3.45 -11.31
CA MET A 131 -0.89 -4.30 -10.20
C MET A 131 -1.58 -3.47 -9.11
N ILE A 132 -1.02 -2.32 -8.74
CA ILE A 132 -1.62 -1.40 -7.77
C ILE A 132 -3.03 -1.00 -8.23
N LYS A 133 -3.16 -0.56 -9.48
CA LYS A 133 -4.45 -0.18 -10.06
C LYS A 133 -5.42 -1.36 -10.08
N LEU A 134 -4.98 -2.54 -10.52
CA LEU A 134 -5.82 -3.74 -10.53
C LEU A 134 -6.39 -4.05 -9.14
N LEU A 135 -5.56 -4.01 -8.10
CA LEU A 135 -5.97 -4.34 -6.73
C LEU A 135 -6.92 -3.27 -6.16
N LEU A 136 -6.62 -1.98 -6.34
CA LEU A 136 -7.47 -0.88 -5.88
C LEU A 136 -8.82 -0.83 -6.61
N ASP A 137 -8.83 -1.09 -7.92
CA ASP A 137 -10.06 -1.18 -8.72
C ASP A 137 -10.95 -2.38 -8.28
N ASN A 138 -10.38 -3.36 -7.57
CA ASN A 138 -11.09 -4.51 -6.99
C ASN A 138 -11.22 -4.42 -5.46
N GLY A 139 -11.06 -3.24 -4.87
CA GLY A 139 -11.43 -2.97 -3.49
C GLY A 139 -10.37 -3.26 -2.42
N ALA A 140 -9.11 -3.49 -2.80
CA ALA A 140 -8.04 -3.72 -1.82
C ALA A 140 -7.88 -2.54 -0.84
N ASP A 141 -7.80 -2.84 0.45
CA ASP A 141 -7.65 -1.85 1.52
C ASP A 141 -6.17 -1.46 1.73
N MET A 142 -5.86 -0.20 1.45
CA MET A 142 -4.51 0.37 1.62
C MET A 142 -4.12 0.68 3.08
N TYR A 143 -5.05 0.50 4.03
CA TYR A 143 -4.87 0.81 5.44
C TYR A 143 -4.69 -0.43 6.33
N ILE A 144 -4.69 -1.63 5.74
CA ILE A 144 -4.35 -2.87 6.46
C ILE A 144 -2.93 -2.79 7.01
N LYS A 145 -2.81 -3.06 8.32
CA LYS A 145 -1.54 -3.03 9.04
C LYS A 145 -0.84 -4.38 8.94
N ASN A 146 0.44 -4.35 8.57
CA ASN A 146 1.31 -5.51 8.72
C ASN A 146 1.82 -5.64 10.17
N LYS A 147 2.61 -6.69 10.45
CA LYS A 147 3.15 -6.95 11.80
C LYS A 147 4.09 -5.86 12.33
N ARG A 148 4.57 -4.94 11.48
CA ARG A 148 5.34 -3.76 11.90
C ARG A 148 4.46 -2.52 12.17
N GLY A 149 3.14 -2.65 12.06
CA GLY A 149 2.21 -1.53 12.12
C GLY A 149 2.27 -0.60 10.90
N ASP A 150 2.90 -1.03 9.80
CA ASP A 150 2.93 -0.29 8.54
C ASP A 150 1.70 -0.59 7.69
N THR A 151 1.29 0.38 6.87
CA THR A 151 0.22 0.23 5.88
C THR A 151 0.77 0.58 4.50
N ALA A 152 0.08 0.13 3.44
CA ALA A 152 0.42 0.52 2.07
C ALA A 152 0.44 2.06 1.93
N ALA A 153 -0.59 2.74 2.42
CA ALA A 153 -0.69 4.20 2.38
C ALA A 153 0.48 4.88 3.11
N ARG A 154 0.80 4.47 4.34
CA ARG A 154 1.89 5.04 5.13
C ARG A 154 3.23 4.83 4.43
N TYR A 155 3.49 3.63 3.91
CA TYR A 155 4.73 3.33 3.20
C TYR A 155 4.91 4.26 1.99
N ILE A 156 3.91 4.35 1.12
CA ILE A 156 3.94 5.22 -0.08
C ILE A 156 4.23 6.66 0.33
N LEU A 157 3.42 7.22 1.23
CA LEU A 157 3.48 8.62 1.61
C LEU A 157 4.81 8.95 2.31
N SER A 158 5.34 8.05 3.15
CA SER A 158 6.64 8.25 3.81
C SER A 158 7.81 8.39 2.83
N LYS A 159 7.68 7.88 1.61
CA LYS A 159 8.72 7.97 0.56
C LYS A 159 8.53 9.18 -0.34
N LYS A 160 7.45 9.96 -0.20
CA LYS A 160 7.18 11.11 -1.05
C LYS A 160 7.84 12.37 -0.55
N VAL A 161 8.34 13.15 -1.49
CA VAL A 161 8.89 14.48 -1.26
C VAL A 161 7.76 15.47 -1.37
N MET A 162 7.51 16.20 -0.29
CA MET A 162 6.70 17.41 -0.34
C MET A 162 7.54 18.52 -0.99
N PRO A 163 6.97 19.24 -1.97
CA PRO A 163 7.66 20.34 -2.62
C PRO A 163 7.84 21.51 -1.64
N LEU A 164 8.68 22.46 -2.04
CA LEU A 164 8.72 23.76 -1.36
C LEU A 164 7.36 24.45 -1.52
N VAL A 165 6.83 24.97 -0.42
CA VAL A 165 5.59 25.77 -0.41
C VAL A 165 5.93 27.17 0.04
N SER A 166 5.53 28.18 -0.74
CA SER A 166 5.66 29.60 -0.41
C SER A 166 4.28 30.22 -0.30
N LEU A 167 4.03 30.93 0.79
CA LEU A 167 2.83 31.74 1.01
C LEU A 167 3.24 33.18 1.25
N ASP A 168 2.47 34.10 0.70
CA ASP A 168 2.87 35.49 0.53
C ASP A 168 1.71 36.42 0.84
N ASN A 169 2.00 37.51 1.56
CA ASN A 169 1.14 38.68 1.65
C ASN A 169 1.97 39.96 1.40
N GLN A 170 1.40 41.13 1.73
CA GLN A 170 2.07 42.43 1.60
C GLN A 170 3.25 42.62 2.56
N ASP A 171 3.24 41.95 3.73
CA ASP A 171 4.25 42.14 4.79
C ASP A 171 5.41 41.15 4.66
N LEU A 172 5.15 39.91 4.24
CA LEU A 172 6.14 38.83 4.24
C LEU A 172 5.93 37.77 3.16
N THR A 173 6.98 36.95 3.00
CA THR A 173 6.91 35.60 2.41
C THR A 173 7.28 34.60 3.50
N ILE A 174 6.46 33.57 3.70
CA ILE A 174 6.80 32.39 4.51
C ILE A 174 6.98 31.19 3.59
N THR A 175 8.07 30.45 3.79
CA THR A 175 8.45 29.29 2.98
C THR A 175 8.62 28.06 3.86
N ALA A 176 8.01 26.95 3.47
CA ALA A 176 8.36 25.63 3.97
C ALA A 176 9.25 24.93 2.94
N GLN A 177 10.45 24.55 3.35
CA GLN A 177 11.41 23.87 2.47
C GLN A 177 10.91 22.50 2.06
N SER A 178 11.36 22.03 0.89
CA SER A 178 11.08 20.66 0.45
C SER A 178 11.60 19.64 1.46
N PHE A 179 10.81 18.61 1.74
CA PHE A 179 11.14 17.57 2.71
C PHE A 179 10.53 16.24 2.30
N LEU A 180 11.13 15.14 2.73
CA LEU A 180 10.46 13.84 2.65
C LEU A 180 9.35 13.85 3.69
N LEU A 181 8.11 13.54 3.31
CA LEU A 181 6.99 13.48 4.25
C LEU A 181 7.29 12.44 5.34
N GLY A 182 8.04 11.38 5.01
CA GLY A 182 8.68 10.39 5.91
C GLY A 182 9.62 10.94 6.98
N LYS A 183 10.19 12.12 6.74
CA LYS A 183 11.16 12.77 7.63
C LYS A 183 10.43 13.72 8.55
N SER A 184 10.75 13.60 9.82
CA SER A 184 10.06 14.18 10.96
C SER A 184 10.30 15.69 11.14
N ALA A 185 10.66 16.46 10.11
CA ALA A 185 10.89 17.90 10.25
C ALA A 185 10.80 18.72 8.95
N VAL A 186 10.26 19.94 9.05
CA VAL A 186 10.14 20.94 7.98
C VAL A 186 10.87 22.22 8.40
N SER A 187 11.84 22.66 7.60
CA SER A 187 12.52 23.94 7.83
C SER A 187 11.72 25.09 7.25
N ILE A 188 11.58 26.16 8.01
CA ILE A 188 10.80 27.35 7.65
C ILE A 188 11.72 28.52 7.35
N GLY A 189 11.53 29.21 6.23
CA GLY A 189 12.21 30.44 5.88
C GLY A 189 11.25 31.62 5.79
N ILE A 190 11.73 32.83 6.05
CA ILE A 190 10.93 34.06 6.00
C ILE A 190 11.67 35.16 5.23
N VAL A 191 10.93 35.92 4.43
CA VAL A 191 11.34 37.20 3.86
C VAL A 191 10.45 38.29 4.43
N ASN A 192 11.03 39.27 5.10
CA ASN A 192 10.34 40.51 5.49
C ASN A 192 10.30 41.44 4.28
N LYS A 193 9.13 41.82 3.78
CA LYS A 193 8.94 42.73 2.64
C LYS A 193 8.78 44.19 3.06
N THR A 194 8.71 44.44 4.36
CA THR A 194 8.47 45.76 4.91
C THR A 194 9.77 46.55 5.09
N LYS A 195 9.61 47.86 5.29
CA LYS A 195 10.70 48.76 5.68
C LYS A 195 10.94 48.80 7.20
N GLN A 196 10.24 47.96 7.96
CA GLN A 196 10.27 47.92 9.43
C GLN A 196 10.93 46.62 9.91
N PHE A 197 11.39 46.60 11.16
CA PHE A 197 11.80 45.34 11.77
C PHE A 197 10.58 44.46 12.04
N MET A 198 10.67 43.20 11.65
CA MET A 198 9.62 42.21 11.87
C MET A 198 10.05 41.24 12.96
N LYS A 199 9.32 41.22 14.08
CA LYS A 199 9.52 40.22 15.12
C LYS A 199 8.54 39.08 14.91
N VAL A 200 9.04 37.86 14.68
CA VAL A 200 8.20 36.66 14.51
C VAL A 200 8.13 35.92 15.83
N THR A 201 6.91 35.58 16.27
CA THR A 201 6.63 34.98 17.58
C THR A 201 6.17 33.53 17.50
N GLN A 202 5.35 33.18 16.52
CA GLN A 202 4.83 31.81 16.39
C GLN A 202 4.66 31.43 14.92
N ILE A 203 4.90 30.17 14.61
CA ILE A 203 4.63 29.59 13.29
C ILE A 203 3.94 28.24 13.49
N ALA A 204 2.88 28.00 12.75
CA ALA A 204 2.14 26.75 12.72
C ALA A 204 2.01 26.21 11.30
N LEU A 205 2.00 24.89 11.18
CA LEU A 205 1.89 24.15 9.94
C LEU A 205 0.60 23.31 9.96
N TYR A 206 -0.13 23.32 8.86
CA TYR A 206 -1.40 22.62 8.73
C TYR A 206 -1.40 21.76 7.47
N PHE A 207 -1.96 20.56 7.56
CA PHE A 207 -2.34 19.74 6.40
C PHE A 207 -3.83 19.45 6.45
N ASN A 208 -4.55 19.75 5.37
CA ASN A 208 -6.00 19.55 5.27
C ASN A 208 -6.79 20.25 6.41
N GLY A 209 -6.29 21.40 6.87
CA GLY A 209 -6.87 22.16 7.98
C GLY A 209 -6.51 21.66 9.38
N GLU A 210 -5.84 20.51 9.50
CA GLU A 210 -5.39 19.97 10.80
C GLU A 210 -4.00 20.51 11.16
N LEU A 211 -3.82 20.94 12.41
CA LEU A 211 -2.52 21.36 12.94
C LEU A 211 -1.59 20.15 13.03
N VAL A 212 -0.47 20.18 12.29
CA VAL A 212 0.51 19.08 12.27
C VAL A 212 1.79 19.41 13.03
N GLY A 213 2.01 20.68 13.34
CA GLY A 213 3.10 21.11 14.20
C GLY A 213 3.22 22.62 14.28
N GLU A 214 3.83 23.10 15.34
CA GLU A 214 4.06 24.52 15.58
C GLU A 214 5.41 24.74 16.26
N MET A 215 5.87 25.98 16.22
CA MET A 215 7.04 26.42 16.97
C MET A 215 6.89 27.85 17.44
N GLN A 216 7.34 28.09 18.67
CA GLN A 216 7.57 29.44 19.19
C GLN A 216 8.91 29.94 18.67
N VAL A 217 8.91 31.18 18.18
CA VAL A 217 10.06 31.87 17.59
C VAL A 217 10.26 33.18 18.35
N ASN A 218 11.50 33.62 18.50
CA ASN A 218 11.78 34.96 19.01
C ASN A 218 12.92 35.56 18.20
N LYS A 219 12.64 35.81 16.92
CA LYS A 219 13.63 36.34 15.97
C LYS A 219 13.11 37.62 15.34
N SER A 220 13.98 38.63 15.32
CA SER A 220 13.76 39.89 14.63
C SER A 220 14.42 39.81 13.26
N ILE A 221 13.66 40.12 12.21
CA ILE A 221 14.09 40.11 10.82
C ILE A 221 14.22 41.57 10.37
N PRO A 222 15.39 42.00 9.86
CA PRO A 222 15.58 43.39 9.44
C PRO A 222 14.65 43.77 8.28
N PRO A 223 14.44 45.07 8.05
CA PRO A 223 13.76 45.58 6.86
C PRO A 223 14.29 44.93 5.57
N ASN A 224 13.41 44.45 4.70
CA ASN A 224 13.77 43.73 3.46
C ASN A 224 14.67 42.49 3.68
N GLY A 225 14.74 41.99 4.92
CA GLY A 225 15.61 40.90 5.33
C GLY A 225 15.09 39.52 4.92
N LYS A 226 16.01 38.58 4.69
CA LYS A 226 15.71 37.17 4.41
C LYS A 226 16.38 36.28 5.43
N VAL A 227 15.60 35.38 6.04
CA VAL A 227 16.07 34.32 6.94
C VAL A 227 15.69 32.98 6.31
N PRO A 228 16.61 32.29 5.61
CA PRO A 228 16.29 31.03 4.91
C PRO A 228 15.85 29.90 5.84
N ASN A 229 16.31 29.92 7.10
CA ASN A 229 15.89 28.98 8.13
C ASN A 229 15.71 29.71 9.47
N ILE A 230 14.47 30.05 9.79
CA ILE A 230 14.11 30.67 11.06
C ILE A 230 13.94 29.63 12.17
N GLY A 231 13.57 28.40 11.80
CA GLY A 231 13.40 27.25 12.68
C GLY A 231 12.85 26.04 11.93
N THR A 232 12.70 24.93 12.65
CA THR A 232 12.23 23.66 12.10
C THR A 232 11.05 23.15 12.91
N ILE A 233 9.95 22.82 12.25
CA ILE A 233 8.76 22.20 12.85
C ILE A 233 8.91 20.69 12.73
N LYS A 234 8.88 19.96 13.85
CA LYS A 234 8.88 18.50 13.83
C LYS A 234 7.49 17.97 13.48
N LEU A 235 7.43 16.93 12.64
CA LEU A 235 6.18 16.28 12.24
C LEU A 235 5.96 14.98 13.01
N PRO A 236 4.73 14.69 13.48
CA PRO A 236 4.40 13.41 14.07
C PRO A 236 4.37 12.31 12.99
N THR A 237 4.58 11.06 13.40
CA THR A 237 4.48 9.90 12.49
C THR A 237 3.07 9.63 12.00
N SER A 238 2.05 10.23 12.64
CA SER A 238 0.65 10.16 12.24
C SER A 238 0.27 11.15 11.14
N VAL A 239 1.19 12.05 10.72
CA VAL A 239 0.89 13.14 9.78
C VAL A 239 0.26 12.66 8.46
N TYR A 240 0.50 11.42 8.05
CA TYR A 240 -0.05 10.82 6.83
C TYR A 240 -1.52 10.41 6.94
N GLN A 241 -2.08 10.29 8.16
CA GLN A 241 -3.43 9.74 8.35
C GLN A 241 -4.52 10.62 7.73
N SER A 242 -4.26 11.93 7.60
CA SER A 242 -5.17 12.87 6.95
C SER A 242 -5.04 12.90 5.42
N PHE A 243 -4.09 12.15 4.85
CA PHE A 243 -3.84 12.13 3.41
C PHE A 243 -4.70 11.04 2.78
N LYS A 244 -5.65 11.46 1.95
CA LYS A 244 -6.44 10.56 1.13
C LYS A 244 -5.69 10.26 -0.17
N ILE A 245 -5.53 8.97 -0.46
CA ILE A 245 -4.97 8.50 -1.73
C ILE A 245 -6.11 8.02 -2.61
N GLU A 246 -6.26 8.61 -3.78
CA GLU A 246 -7.19 8.16 -4.80
C GLU A 246 -6.67 6.90 -5.52
N ASN A 247 -7.58 6.08 -6.07
CA ASN A 247 -7.22 4.87 -6.81
C ASN A 247 -6.31 5.13 -8.02
N ASN A 248 -6.34 6.34 -8.57
CA ASN A 248 -5.47 6.79 -9.66
C ASN A 248 -4.04 7.14 -9.19
N GLY A 249 -3.74 7.04 -7.89
CA GLY A 249 -2.44 7.39 -7.32
C GLY A 249 -2.25 8.86 -6.99
N ARG A 250 -3.29 9.69 -7.02
CA ARG A 250 -3.21 11.09 -6.64
C ARG A 250 -3.58 11.28 -5.18
N SER A 251 -2.89 12.21 -4.53
CA SER A 251 -3.27 12.74 -3.21
C SER A 251 -3.16 14.25 -3.28
N VAL A 252 -4.28 14.94 -3.04
CA VAL A 252 -4.31 16.40 -2.98
C VAL A 252 -4.32 16.82 -1.51
N VAL A 253 -3.43 17.73 -1.16
CA VAL A 253 -3.18 18.15 0.22
C VAL A 253 -3.27 19.67 0.30
N ALA A 254 -4.15 20.19 1.14
CA ALA A 254 -4.16 21.59 1.49
C ALA A 254 -3.02 21.87 2.48
N TYR A 255 -1.93 22.44 1.97
CA TYR A 255 -0.73 22.80 2.74
C TYR A 255 -0.87 24.23 3.26
N GLY A 256 -1.11 24.37 4.56
CA GLY A 256 -1.31 25.65 5.23
C GLY A 256 -0.16 26.05 6.15
N MET A 257 0.10 27.34 6.27
CA MET A 257 0.96 27.89 7.33
C MET A 257 0.27 29.09 7.96
N ALA A 258 0.41 29.22 9.28
CA ALA A 258 0.05 30.42 10.01
C ALA A 258 1.28 30.99 10.71
N ILE A 259 1.36 32.31 10.79
CA ILE A 259 2.45 33.04 11.42
C ILE A 259 1.91 34.22 12.23
N GLU A 260 2.43 34.38 13.45
CA GLU A 260 2.25 35.56 14.27
C GLU A 260 3.53 36.39 14.27
N TYR A 261 3.38 37.70 14.07
CA TYR A 261 4.49 38.64 13.99
C TYR A 261 4.08 40.04 14.43
N SER A 262 5.04 40.90 14.72
CA SER A 262 4.80 42.32 14.97
C SER A 262 5.67 43.20 14.10
N LEU A 263 5.10 44.32 13.66
CA LEU A 263 5.79 45.42 12.97
C LEU A 263 5.65 46.67 13.85
N ASP A 264 6.77 47.26 14.28
CA ASP A 264 6.79 48.44 15.16
C ASP A 264 5.80 48.35 16.34
N ASN A 265 5.81 47.21 17.05
CA ASN A 265 4.95 46.87 18.18
C ASN A 265 3.45 46.66 17.87
N SER A 266 3.04 46.70 16.61
CA SER A 266 1.70 46.28 16.19
C SER A 266 1.68 44.80 15.88
N SER A 267 0.98 44.00 16.69
CA SER A 267 0.79 42.57 16.46
C SER A 267 -0.08 42.32 15.24
N LYS A 268 0.31 41.32 14.44
CA LYS A 268 -0.36 40.86 13.23
C LYS A 268 -0.29 39.34 13.14
N SER A 269 -1.21 38.77 12.38
CA SER A 269 -1.19 37.37 11.98
C SER A 269 -1.35 37.25 10.47
N PHE A 270 -0.83 36.16 9.92
CA PHE A 270 -1.05 35.76 8.54
C PHE A 270 -1.22 34.25 8.49
N ASP A 271 -2.32 33.82 7.89
CA ASP A 271 -2.58 32.42 7.56
C ASP A 271 -3.02 32.31 6.10
N ASN A 272 -2.52 31.28 5.43
CA ASN A 272 -2.95 30.95 4.08
C ASN A 272 -2.64 29.47 3.79
N GLN A 273 -3.10 28.97 2.66
CA GLN A 273 -2.84 27.61 2.20
C GLN A 273 -2.73 27.51 0.69
N LYS A 274 -2.07 26.45 0.23
CA LYS A 274 -2.01 26.05 -1.18
C LYS A 274 -2.32 24.58 -1.33
N GLN A 275 -2.96 24.22 -2.44
CA GLN A 275 -3.13 22.82 -2.81
C GLN A 275 -1.80 22.27 -3.35
N VAL A 276 -1.37 21.16 -2.79
CA VAL A 276 -0.21 20.39 -3.23
C VAL A 276 -0.71 19.04 -3.73
N GLU A 277 -0.46 18.76 -4.99
CA GLU A 277 -0.79 17.48 -5.59
C GLU A 277 0.42 16.55 -5.58
N LEU A 278 0.22 15.34 -5.05
CA LEU A 278 1.21 14.28 -4.99
C LEU A 278 0.82 13.15 -5.94
N ASN A 279 1.70 12.87 -6.91
CA ASN A 279 1.59 11.70 -7.78
C ASN A 279 2.34 10.52 -7.15
N LEU A 280 1.59 9.49 -6.77
CA LEU A 280 2.09 8.39 -5.95
C LEU A 280 2.60 7.20 -6.78
N TRP A 281 1.95 6.89 -7.90
CA TRP A 281 2.34 5.87 -8.87
C TRP A 281 1.83 6.18 -10.28
#